data_AF-A0A946NVP0-F1
#
_entry.id   AF-A0A946NVP0-F1
#
_cell.length_a   1.000
_cell.length_b   1.000
_cell.length_c   1.000
_cell.angle_alpha   90.00
_cell.angle_beta   90.00
_cell.angle_gamma   90.00
#
_symmetry.space_group_name_H-M   'P 1'
#
loop_
_entity.id
_entity.type
_entity.pdbx_description
1 polymer ?
#
loop_
_entity_poly.entity_id
_entity_poly.type
_entity_poly.pdbx_seq_one_letter_code
_entity_poly.pdbx_strand_id
1 'polypeptide(L)' 'ERAEYEFYEYSTISGLSDSQMSNKRTLLKVCDVLGRESRMIYNQPLFFLYSDGTIEK' A
#
# COMPACT_ATOMS: atom_id res chain seq x y z
N GLU A 1 41.77 -9.57 10.43
CA GLU A 1 40.54 -9.92 9.68
C GLU A 1 39.63 -8.70 9.71
N ARG A 2 39.31 -8.09 8.57
CA ARG A 2 38.40 -6.93 8.50
C ARG A 2 37.06 -7.44 7.97
N ALA A 3 35.98 -7.24 8.72
CA ALA A 3 34.63 -7.52 8.26
C ALA A 3 34.21 -6.40 7.28
N GLU A 4 33.83 -6.78 6.07
CA GLU A 4 33.28 -5.87 5.07
C GLU A 4 31.78 -5.68 5.36
N TYR A 5 31.34 -4.43 5.41
CA TYR A 5 29.96 -4.06 5.70
C TYR A 5 29.31 -3.59 4.39
N GLU A 6 28.34 -4.35 3.88
CA GLU A 6 27.56 -3.96 2.70
C GLU A 6 26.38 -3.07 3.13
N PHE A 7 26.18 -1.96 2.42
CA PHE A 7 25.09 -1.01 2.66
C PHE A 7 24.05 -1.16 1.54
N TYR A 8 22.79 -1.48 1.89
CA TYR A 8 21.68 -1.51 0.94
C TYR A 8 20.93 -0.17 0.96
N GLU A 9 20.82 0.47 -0.20
CA GLU A 9 20.04 1.69 -0.38
C GLU A 9 18.64 1.33 -0.90
N TYR A 10 17.59 1.79 -0.20
CA TYR A 10 16.21 1.59 -0.62
C TYR A 10 15.83 2.66 -1.64
N SER A 11 15.27 2.26 -2.79
CA SER A 11 14.72 3.21 -3.75
C SER A 11 13.36 3.72 -3.30
N THR A 12 13.19 5.04 -3.29
CA THR A 12 11.88 5.67 -3.08
C THR A 12 11.06 5.58 -4.37
N ILE A 13 10.01 4.76 -4.37
CA ILE A 13 9.05 4.70 -5.49
C ILE A 13 8.15 5.93 -5.42
N SER A 14 8.55 7.01 -6.09
CA SER A 14 7.70 8.17 -6.36
C SER A 14 6.92 7.92 -7.67
N GLY A 15 5.87 7.11 -7.60
CA GLY A 15 4.97 6.83 -8.72
C GLY A 15 3.62 7.52 -8.56
N LEU A 16 3.55 8.82 -8.86
CA LEU A 16 2.28 9.53 -9.09
C LEU A 16 1.94 9.41 -10.58
N SER A 17 1.19 8.36 -10.94
CA SER A 17 0.47 8.32 -12.23
C SER A 17 -0.99 8.67 -11.96
N ASP A 18 -1.30 9.97 -12.01
CA ASP A 18 -2.68 10.45 -12.03
C ASP A 18 -3.26 10.23 -13.44
N SER A 19 -3.51 8.97 -13.80
CA SER A 19 -4.39 8.69 -14.92
C SER A 19 -5.81 8.80 -14.39
N GLN A 20 -6.51 9.87 -14.80
CA GLN A 20 -7.96 10.00 -14.66
C GLN A 20 -8.64 8.86 -15.43
N MET A 21 -8.65 7.67 -14.84
CA MET A 21 -9.40 6.54 -15.36
C MET A 21 -10.82 6.68 -14.86
N SER A 22 -11.68 7.13 -15.78
CA SER A 22 -13.15 7.04 -15.74
C SER A 22 -13.63 5.58 -15.67
N ASN A 23 -13.10 4.81 -14.72
CA ASN A 23 -13.35 3.40 -14.56
C ASN A 23 -13.93 3.20 -13.18
N LYS A 24 -15.13 2.59 -13.10
CA LYS A 24 -15.72 2.13 -11.85
C LYS A 24 -14.67 1.28 -11.11
N ARG A 25 -14.02 1.86 -10.11
CA ARG A 25 -13.07 1.14 -9.26
C ARG A 25 -13.85 0.12 -8.44
N THR A 26 -13.54 -1.16 -8.63
CA THR A 26 -14.16 -2.22 -7.83
C THR A 26 -13.31 -2.42 -6.59
N LEU A 27 -13.91 -2.29 -5.41
CA LEU A 27 -13.24 -2.57 -4.15
C LEU A 27 -12.98 -4.08 -4.05
N LEU A 28 -11.71 -4.47 -3.95
CA LEU A 28 -11.30 -5.86 -3.79
C LEU A 28 -11.21 -6.26 -2.32
N LYS A 29 -10.55 -5.45 -1.50
CA LYS A 29 -10.26 -5.80 -0.11
C LYS A 29 -10.10 -4.55 0.76
N VAL A 30 -10.50 -4.68 2.02
CA VAL A 30 -10.20 -3.73 3.08
C VAL A 30 -9.33 -4.42 4.11
N CYS A 31 -8.16 -3.85 4.39
CA CYS A 31 -7.23 -4.42 5.37
C CYS A 31 -6.54 -3.34 6.20
N ASP A 32 -5.97 -3.74 7.33
CA ASP A 32 -5.15 -2.86 8.15
C ASP A 32 -3.71 -2.71 7.62
N VAL A 33 -2.89 -1.93 8.34
CA VAL A 33 -1.45 -1.74 8.05
C VAL A 33 -0.67 -3.05 7.95
N LEU A 34 -1.15 -4.11 8.60
CA LEU A 34 -0.52 -5.43 8.64
C LEU A 34 -1.17 -6.42 7.66
N GLY A 35 -2.07 -5.97 6.78
CA GLY A 35 -2.75 -6.79 5.79
C GLY A 35 -3.83 -7.72 6.37
N ARG A 36 -4.22 -7.53 7.63
CA ARG A 36 -5.27 -8.31 8.29
C ARG A 36 -6.64 -7.72 7.93
N GLU A 37 -7.67 -8.55 7.92
CA GLU A 37 -9.02 -8.06 7.69
C GLU A 37 -9.47 -7.10 8.78
N SER A 38 -10.20 -6.07 8.38
CA SER A 38 -10.74 -5.07 9.30
C SER A 38 -11.70 -5.76 10.28
N ARG A 39 -11.43 -5.57 11.57
CA ARG A 39 -12.35 -5.94 12.65
C ARG A 39 -13.11 -4.69 13.10
N MET A 40 -14.17 -4.87 13.89
CA MET A 40 -14.94 -3.76 14.49
C MET A 40 -14.11 -3.04 15.59
N ILE A 41 -13.01 -2.41 15.18
CA ILE A 41 -12.07 -1.67 16.02
C ILE A 41 -12.16 -0.21 15.60
N TYR A 42 -12.44 0.66 16.55
CA TYR A 42 -12.56 2.10 16.31
C TYR A 42 -11.18 2.75 16.17
N ASN A 43 -11.10 3.82 15.40
CA ASN A 43 -9.89 4.66 15.23
C ASN A 43 -8.67 3.92 14.66
N GLN A 44 -8.89 2.87 13.86
CA GLN A 44 -7.82 2.13 13.20
C GLN A 44 -7.68 2.61 11.73
N PRO A 45 -6.46 2.86 11.23
CA PRO A 45 -6.24 3.15 9.83
C PRO A 45 -6.53 1.91 8.97
N LEU A 46 -7.29 2.11 7.89
CA LEU A 46 -7.71 1.08 6.95
C LEU A 46 -7.21 1.41 5.56
N PHE A 47 -6.90 0.38 4.79
CA PHE A 47 -6.50 0.49 3.39
C PHE A 47 -7.55 -0.16 2.50
N PHE A 48 -7.95 0.56 1.46
CA PHE A 48 -8.87 0.10 0.43
C PHE A 48 -8.08 -0.29 -0.80
N LEU A 49 -8.11 -1.57 -1.14
CA LEU A 49 -7.44 -2.12 -2.31
C LEU A 49 -8.45 -2.22 -3.45
N TYR A 50 -8.14 -1.62 -4.58
CA TYR A 50 -9.00 -1.61 -5.76
C TYR A 50 -8.50 -2.57 -6.84
N SER A 51 -9.41 -2.97 -7.73
CA SER A 51 -9.12 -3.87 -8.85
C SER A 51 -8.08 -3.36 -9.85
N ASP A 52 -7.86 -2.04 -9.87
CA ASP A 52 -6.86 -1.38 -10.72
C ASP A 52 -5.46 -1.34 -10.09
N GLY A 53 -5.29 -1.90 -8.88
CA GLY A 53 -4.03 -1.89 -8.14
C GLY A 53 -3.81 -0.61 -7.32
N THR A 54 -4.76 0.33 -7.33
CA THR A 54 -4.70 1.54 -6.49
C THR A 54 -4.98 1.19 -5.02
N ILE A 55 -4.37 1.96 -4.11
CA ILE A 55 -4.58 1.86 -2.66
C ILE A 55 -4.99 3.23 -2.11
N GLU A 56 -6.10 3.29 -1.37
CA GLU A 56 -6.56 4.48 -0.62
C GLU A 56 -6.52 4.21 0.90
N LYS A 57 -6.41 5.27 1.73
CA LYS A 57 -6.19 5.21 3.20
C LYS A 57 -7.35 5.79 4.01
#